data_AF-A0A7Z9N4J6-F1
#
_entry.id   AF-A0A7Z9N4J6-F1
#
_cell.length_a   1.000
_cell.length_b   1.000
_cell.length_c   1.000
_cell.angle_alpha   90.00
_cell.angle_beta   90.00
_cell.angle_gamma   90.00
#
_symmetry.space_group_name_H-M   'P 1'
#
loop_
_entity.id
_entity.type
_entity.pdbx_description
1 polymer ?
#
loop_
_entity_poly.entity_id
_entity_poly.type
_entity_poly.pdbx_seq_one_letter_code
_entity_poly.pdbx_strand_id
1 'polypeptide(L)'
;MGFPLGQDIFGGAFLYGMENDIWDLGLVVGLDYKNPGVDSHHELQQLKTHPWIHSMLEGGKMVAYGAKSLPEGGWYSIPKLSVDGAMLIGDSAGFMNGQRLKGIHLAMKSGMLAAETVAKALAENNFIENQLKDYDDRVKSSWIRDELWKVRNFHQGFDHGLLGGLANAGIGLLTGGRGWGFKNLLTSKAGHKQMEKGLKEDRYKDLQFDGNYLFDKVTDIYHSATAHEEDQVPHLHVNEPDVCITTCAEEYGNPCKNFCPADVYEMVPDGDSQRLQINFSNCVHCKTCDIMDPYQIIDWVPPEGGDGPAWINL
;
A
#
# COMPACT_ATOMS: atom_id res chain seq x y z
N MET A 1 10.86 1.70 -12.07
CA MET A 1 11.90 2.17 -11.11
C MET A 1 12.64 3.33 -11.74
N GLY A 2 13.26 4.19 -10.94
CA GLY A 2 13.93 5.41 -11.41
C GLY A 2 13.02 6.62 -11.28
N PHE A 3 12.95 7.48 -12.29
CA PHE A 3 12.04 8.61 -12.29
C PHE A 3 10.59 8.15 -12.04
N PRO A 4 9.81 8.85 -11.19
CA PRO A 4 10.15 10.06 -10.41
C PRO A 4 10.75 9.78 -9.02
N LEU A 5 10.72 8.53 -8.57
CA LEU A 5 11.12 8.10 -7.22
C LEU A 5 12.62 8.27 -6.92
N GLY A 6 13.47 8.26 -7.95
CA GLY A 6 14.92 8.41 -7.81
C GLY A 6 15.59 7.16 -7.26
N GLN A 7 16.58 7.32 -6.37
CA GLN A 7 17.33 6.22 -5.75
C GLN A 7 16.89 5.89 -4.32
N ASP A 8 16.20 6.82 -3.66
CA ASP A 8 15.94 6.77 -2.21
C ASP A 8 14.54 6.28 -1.86
N ILE A 9 13.60 6.32 -2.81
CA ILE A 9 12.23 5.86 -2.60
C ILE A 9 12.07 4.54 -3.35
N PHE A 10 11.77 3.47 -2.60
CA PHE A 10 11.44 2.19 -3.21
C PHE A 10 10.10 2.28 -3.94
N GLY A 11 10.01 1.66 -5.10
CA GLY A 11 8.77 1.60 -5.86
C GLY A 11 8.97 1.51 -7.37
N GLY A 12 7.87 1.58 -8.10
CA GLY A 12 7.90 1.48 -9.55
C GLY A 12 6.55 1.63 -10.19
N ALA A 13 6.58 1.99 -11.47
CA ALA A 13 5.39 2.12 -12.28
C ALA A 13 5.09 0.83 -13.05
N PHE A 14 3.82 0.65 -13.38
CA PHE A 14 3.36 -0.31 -14.37
C PHE A 14 2.48 0.40 -15.41
N LEU A 15 2.50 -0.09 -16.64
CA LEU A 15 1.64 0.38 -17.73
C LEU A 15 1.20 -0.85 -18.52
N TYR A 16 -0.08 -1.19 -18.47
CA TYR A 16 -0.65 -2.33 -19.19
C TYR A 16 -1.64 -1.84 -20.25
N GLY A 17 -1.53 -2.37 -21.47
CA GLY A 17 -2.53 -2.17 -22.51
C GLY A 17 -3.64 -3.21 -22.36
N MET A 18 -4.88 -2.75 -22.32
CA MET A 18 -6.07 -3.55 -22.10
C MET A 18 -6.97 -3.54 -23.35
N GLU A 19 -8.02 -4.36 -23.34
CA GLU A 19 -9.03 -4.31 -24.40
C GLU A 19 -9.77 -2.97 -24.41
N ASN A 20 -10.43 -2.65 -25.54
CA ASN A 20 -11.23 -1.43 -25.71
C ASN A 20 -10.46 -0.12 -25.58
N ASP A 21 -9.17 -0.12 -25.99
CA ASP A 21 -8.31 1.07 -26.00
C ASP A 21 -8.10 1.70 -24.61
N ILE A 22 -7.97 0.82 -23.60
CA ILE A 22 -7.73 1.19 -22.20
C ILE A 22 -6.25 0.98 -21.85
N TRP A 23 -5.68 1.93 -21.13
CA TRP A 23 -4.36 1.83 -20.53
C TRP A 23 -4.47 1.86 -19.01
N ASP A 24 -3.91 0.85 -18.34
CA ASP A 24 -3.77 0.82 -16.89
C ASP A 24 -2.39 1.34 -16.52
N LEU A 25 -2.30 2.62 -16.17
CA LEU A 25 -1.10 3.22 -15.59
C LEU A 25 -1.23 3.23 -14.06
N GLY A 26 -0.21 2.76 -13.36
CA GLY A 26 -0.12 2.95 -11.91
C GLY A 26 1.30 3.08 -11.42
N LEU A 27 1.42 3.58 -10.18
CA LEU A 27 2.68 3.74 -9.46
C LEU A 27 2.55 3.11 -8.08
N VAL A 28 3.52 2.26 -7.74
CA VAL A 28 3.71 1.73 -6.40
C VAL A 28 4.82 2.55 -5.72
N VAL A 29 4.55 2.99 -4.50
CA VAL A 29 5.52 3.66 -3.63
C VAL A 29 5.61 2.84 -2.34
N GLY A 30 6.82 2.40 -1.98
CA GLY A 30 7.07 1.69 -0.74
C GLY A 30 6.72 2.57 0.46
N LEU A 31 5.92 2.04 1.37
CA LEU A 31 5.51 2.75 2.59
C LEU A 31 6.61 2.68 3.66
N ASP A 32 7.85 2.98 3.26
CA ASP A 32 9.08 2.93 4.06
C ASP A 32 10.01 4.11 3.73
N TYR A 33 9.52 5.08 2.95
CA TYR A 33 10.23 6.32 2.67
C TYR A 33 10.49 7.14 3.94
N LYS A 34 11.63 7.83 3.95
CA LYS A 34 12.07 8.65 5.09
C LYS A 34 11.47 10.05 5.10
N ASN A 35 11.18 10.60 3.93
CA ASN A 35 10.74 11.98 3.78
C ASN A 35 9.22 12.10 4.04
N PRO A 36 8.77 12.83 5.08
CA PRO A 36 7.34 13.00 5.40
C PRO A 36 6.56 13.75 4.32
N GLY A 37 7.25 14.47 3.43
CA GLY A 37 6.69 15.19 2.30
C GLY A 37 6.38 14.34 1.07
N VAL A 38 6.66 13.02 1.08
CA VAL A 38 6.36 12.15 -0.07
C VAL A 38 4.85 11.96 -0.20
N ASP A 39 4.37 12.12 -1.43
CA ASP A 39 2.97 11.97 -1.80
C ASP A 39 2.87 11.06 -3.02
N SER A 40 2.33 9.86 -2.85
CA SER A 40 2.28 8.84 -3.91
C SER A 40 1.41 9.26 -5.09
N HIS A 41 0.36 10.06 -4.85
CA HIS A 41 -0.46 10.63 -5.91
C HIS A 41 0.36 11.63 -6.73
N HIS A 42 1.08 12.55 -6.08
CA HIS A 42 1.92 13.52 -6.79
C HIS A 42 3.09 12.84 -7.52
N GLU A 43 3.67 11.77 -6.98
CA GLU A 43 4.65 10.95 -7.71
C GLU A 43 4.02 10.31 -8.96
N LEU A 44 2.77 9.84 -8.92
CA LEU A 44 2.07 9.33 -10.11
C LEU A 44 1.85 10.44 -11.16
N GLN A 45 1.45 11.63 -10.74
CA GLN A 45 1.28 12.77 -11.64
C GLN A 45 2.63 13.23 -12.21
N GLN A 46 3.72 13.20 -11.42
CA GLN A 46 5.07 13.44 -11.93
C GLN A 46 5.50 12.39 -12.96
N LEU A 47 5.25 11.10 -12.71
CA LEU A 47 5.56 10.02 -13.66
C LEU A 47 4.95 10.31 -15.04
N LYS A 48 3.71 10.82 -15.07
CA LYS A 48 2.99 11.17 -16.31
C LYS A 48 3.68 12.27 -17.11
N THR A 49 4.53 13.10 -16.49
CA THR A 49 5.33 14.11 -17.20
C THR A 49 6.52 13.52 -17.96
N HIS A 50 6.89 12.26 -17.70
CA HIS A 50 7.98 11.62 -18.41
C HIS A 50 7.66 11.53 -19.92
N PRO A 51 8.53 11.99 -20.84
CA PRO A 51 8.19 12.13 -22.26
C PRO A 51 7.65 10.86 -22.92
N TRP A 52 8.20 9.70 -22.54
CA TRP A 52 7.73 8.41 -23.04
C TRP A 52 6.31 8.07 -22.55
N ILE A 53 6.00 8.30 -21.27
CA ILE A 53 4.65 8.07 -20.73
C ILE A 53 3.65 9.06 -21.35
N HIS A 54 4.04 10.33 -21.41
CA HIS A 54 3.22 11.37 -22.04
C HIS A 54 2.87 11.04 -23.48
N SER A 55 3.85 10.60 -24.29
CA SER A 55 3.60 10.21 -25.69
C SER A 55 2.65 9.01 -25.84
N MET A 56 2.61 8.10 -24.86
CA MET A 56 1.73 6.94 -24.92
C MET A 56 0.28 7.27 -24.56
N LEU A 57 0.07 8.28 -23.71
CA LEU A 57 -1.23 8.68 -23.18
C LEU A 57 -1.78 9.94 -23.88
N GLU A 58 -1.09 10.44 -24.91
CA GLU A 58 -1.48 11.64 -25.64
C GLU A 58 -2.90 11.49 -26.23
N GLY A 59 -3.77 12.48 -25.97
CA GLY A 59 -5.17 12.45 -26.38
C GLY A 59 -6.08 11.52 -25.56
N GLY A 60 -5.50 10.73 -24.65
CA GLY A 60 -6.25 9.89 -23.71
C GLY A 60 -7.04 10.70 -22.68
N LYS A 61 -7.97 10.04 -21.99
CA LYS A 61 -8.77 10.62 -20.91
C LYS A 61 -8.77 9.67 -19.72
N MET A 62 -8.71 10.21 -18.51
CA MET A 62 -8.92 9.39 -17.31
C MET A 62 -10.37 8.92 -17.25
N VAL A 63 -10.55 7.62 -17.10
CA VAL A 63 -11.89 7.00 -16.98
C VAL A 63 -12.18 6.55 -15.56
N ALA A 64 -11.16 6.15 -14.80
CA ALA A 64 -11.27 5.70 -13.42
C ALA A 64 -9.97 5.99 -12.65
N TYR A 65 -10.09 6.10 -11.33
CA TYR A 65 -8.97 6.23 -10.40
C TYR A 65 -9.16 5.32 -9.19
N GLY A 66 -8.06 4.76 -8.68
CA GLY A 66 -8.07 3.96 -7.47
C GLY A 66 -6.71 3.98 -6.78
N ALA A 67 -6.72 3.77 -5.47
CA ALA A 67 -5.51 3.63 -4.68
C ALA A 67 -5.70 2.56 -3.61
N LYS A 68 -4.68 1.72 -3.43
CA LYS A 68 -4.72 0.63 -2.45
C LYS A 68 -3.33 0.31 -1.92
N SER A 69 -3.23 0.03 -0.62
CA SER A 69 -2.02 -0.57 -0.05
C SER A 69 -1.92 -2.04 -0.44
N LEU A 70 -0.70 -2.52 -0.65
CA LEU A 70 -0.39 -3.92 -0.90
C LEU A 70 0.73 -4.39 0.04
N PRO A 71 0.72 -5.65 0.49
CA PRO A 71 1.76 -6.15 1.39
C PRO A 71 3.06 -6.42 0.62
N GLU A 72 4.19 -5.99 1.17
CA GLU A 72 5.50 -6.18 0.52
C GLU A 72 6.57 -6.83 1.42
N GLY A 73 6.23 -7.16 2.66
CA GLY A 73 7.19 -7.71 3.63
C GLY A 73 7.78 -9.08 3.26
N GLY A 74 7.10 -9.83 2.38
CA GLY A 74 7.53 -11.13 1.89
C GLY A 74 7.33 -12.27 2.90
N TRP A 75 7.98 -13.40 2.65
CA TRP A 75 7.75 -14.65 3.39
C TRP A 75 7.88 -14.52 4.91
N TYR A 76 8.83 -13.71 5.39
CA TYR A 76 9.08 -13.55 6.82
C TYR A 76 8.08 -12.63 7.54
N SER A 77 7.23 -11.93 6.79
CA SER A 77 6.16 -11.09 7.34
C SER A 77 4.82 -11.83 7.43
N ILE A 78 4.74 -13.06 6.94
CA ILE A 78 3.51 -13.87 7.06
C ILE A 78 3.28 -14.21 8.55
N PRO A 79 2.13 -13.84 9.13
CA PRO A 79 1.84 -14.08 10.53
C PRO A 79 1.44 -15.54 10.76
N LYS A 80 1.05 -15.84 11.99
CA LYS A 80 0.30 -17.07 12.27
C LYS A 80 -0.99 -17.08 11.44
N LEU A 81 -1.26 -18.18 10.76
CA LEU A 81 -2.33 -18.25 9.76
C LEU A 81 -3.65 -18.78 10.30
N SER A 82 -3.65 -19.40 11.49
CA SER A 82 -4.82 -20.05 12.08
C SER A 82 -4.87 -19.83 13.60
N VAL A 83 -6.10 -19.73 14.11
CA VAL A 83 -6.47 -19.69 15.54
C VAL A 83 -7.76 -20.47 15.73
N ASP A 84 -8.23 -20.65 16.96
CA ASP A 84 -9.54 -21.27 17.23
C ASP A 84 -10.64 -20.54 16.43
N GLY A 85 -11.30 -21.28 15.53
CA GLY A 85 -12.43 -20.78 14.74
C GLY A 85 -12.10 -19.82 13.59
N ALA A 86 -10.83 -19.50 13.31
CA ALA A 86 -10.47 -18.53 12.26
C ALA A 86 -9.16 -18.84 11.53
N MET A 87 -9.07 -18.37 10.27
CA MET A 87 -7.88 -18.45 9.42
C MET A 87 -7.69 -17.17 8.61
N LEU A 88 -6.43 -16.83 8.31
CA LEU A 88 -6.05 -15.70 7.45
C LEU A 88 -5.66 -16.19 6.05
N ILE A 89 -6.23 -15.56 5.03
CA ILE A 89 -5.97 -15.87 3.61
C ILE A 89 -5.62 -14.59 2.84
N GLY A 90 -5.10 -14.75 1.62
CA GLY A 90 -4.82 -13.65 0.70
C GLY A 90 -3.82 -12.62 1.24
N ASP A 91 -3.99 -11.39 0.78
CA ASP A 91 -3.10 -10.27 1.15
C ASP A 91 -3.23 -9.89 2.63
N SER A 92 -4.36 -10.22 3.28
CA SER A 92 -4.50 -10.08 4.74
C SER A 92 -3.50 -10.95 5.51
N ALA A 93 -3.04 -12.05 4.93
CA ALA A 93 -1.97 -12.90 5.47
C ALA A 93 -0.58 -12.52 4.92
N GLY A 94 -0.48 -11.54 4.01
CA GLY A 94 0.77 -11.13 3.38
C GLY A 94 1.19 -11.96 2.17
N PHE A 95 0.28 -12.71 1.53
CA PHE A 95 0.60 -13.54 0.36
C PHE A 95 0.75 -12.74 -0.94
N MET A 96 1.86 -12.02 -1.08
CA MET A 96 2.17 -11.20 -2.26
C MET A 96 3.64 -11.33 -2.65
N ASN A 97 3.89 -11.48 -3.96
CA ASN A 97 5.25 -11.48 -4.51
C ASN A 97 5.63 -10.08 -5.01
N GLY A 98 6.34 -9.34 -4.15
CA GLY A 98 6.79 -7.96 -4.43
C GLY A 98 7.66 -7.84 -5.68
N GLN A 99 8.53 -8.82 -5.92
CA GLN A 99 9.41 -8.81 -7.09
C GLN A 99 8.65 -8.87 -8.43
N ARG A 100 7.48 -9.54 -8.44
CA ARG A 100 6.68 -9.74 -9.65
C ARG A 100 5.48 -8.79 -9.73
N LEU A 101 5.19 -8.04 -8.65
CA LEU A 101 3.94 -7.32 -8.45
C LEU A 101 2.70 -8.22 -8.63
N LYS A 102 2.70 -9.41 -8.00
CA LYS A 102 1.60 -10.39 -8.12
C LYS A 102 1.20 -11.01 -6.78
N GLY A 103 -0.08 -10.87 -6.41
CA GLY A 103 -0.68 -11.52 -5.23
C GLY A 103 -1.91 -12.37 -5.53
N ILE A 104 -2.66 -12.07 -6.61
CA ILE A 104 -3.96 -12.70 -6.91
C ILE A 104 -3.90 -14.23 -6.92
N HIS A 105 -2.92 -14.82 -7.61
CA HIS A 105 -2.80 -16.28 -7.70
C HIS A 105 -2.45 -16.91 -6.34
N LEU A 106 -1.62 -16.25 -5.54
CA LEU A 106 -1.29 -16.68 -4.18
C LEU A 106 -2.51 -16.60 -3.26
N ALA A 107 -3.28 -15.50 -3.37
CA ALA A 107 -4.52 -15.31 -2.64
C ALA A 107 -5.55 -16.39 -2.98
N MET A 108 -5.79 -16.66 -4.27
CA MET A 108 -6.66 -17.74 -4.71
C MET A 108 -6.21 -19.09 -4.15
N LYS A 109 -4.92 -19.41 -4.25
CA LYS A 109 -4.39 -20.69 -3.73
C LYS A 109 -4.54 -20.79 -2.21
N SER A 110 -4.29 -19.72 -1.47
CA SER A 110 -4.46 -19.70 -0.02
C SER A 110 -5.92 -19.97 0.37
N GLY A 111 -6.89 -19.38 -0.34
CA GLY A 111 -8.31 -19.63 -0.17
C GLY A 111 -8.69 -21.09 -0.45
N MET A 112 -8.15 -21.70 -1.51
CA MET A 112 -8.37 -23.12 -1.81
C MET A 112 -7.85 -24.03 -0.68
N LEU A 113 -6.65 -23.78 -0.17
CA LEU A 113 -6.05 -24.56 0.91
C LEU A 113 -6.80 -24.38 2.25
N ALA A 114 -7.26 -23.16 2.53
CA ALA A 114 -8.11 -22.88 3.68
C ALA A 114 -9.45 -23.62 3.55
N ALA A 115 -10.08 -23.63 2.38
CA ALA A 115 -11.34 -24.34 2.14
C ALA A 115 -11.21 -25.86 2.34
N GLU A 116 -10.13 -26.47 1.86
CA GLU A 116 -9.82 -27.89 2.12
C GLU A 116 -9.69 -28.18 3.62
N THR A 117 -9.05 -27.26 4.36
CA THR A 117 -8.86 -27.36 5.81
C THR A 117 -10.20 -27.23 6.54
N VAL A 118 -11.04 -26.25 6.17
CA VAL A 118 -12.39 -26.07 6.73
C VAL A 118 -13.26 -27.28 6.45
N ALA A 119 -13.21 -27.86 5.25
CA ALA A 119 -14.00 -29.04 4.91
C ALA A 119 -13.69 -30.22 5.85
N LYS A 120 -12.41 -30.44 6.17
CA LYS A 120 -11.99 -31.44 7.16
C LYS A 120 -12.46 -31.10 8.57
N ALA A 121 -12.29 -29.86 9.00
CA ALA A 121 -12.75 -29.37 10.31
C ALA A 121 -14.26 -29.54 10.50
N LEU A 122 -15.06 -29.26 9.47
CA LEU A 122 -16.50 -29.47 9.44
C LEU A 122 -16.87 -30.95 9.58
N ALA A 123 -16.19 -31.83 8.85
CA ALA A 123 -16.44 -33.28 8.90
C ALA A 123 -16.19 -33.87 10.30
N GLU A 124 -15.22 -33.31 11.02
CA GLU A 124 -14.83 -33.73 12.37
C GLU A 124 -15.53 -32.90 13.47
N ASN A 125 -16.32 -31.89 13.09
CA ASN A 125 -16.90 -30.86 13.98
C ASN A 125 -15.87 -30.31 14.98
N ASN A 126 -14.66 -30.01 14.49
CA ASN A 126 -13.53 -29.59 15.31
C ASN A 126 -12.83 -28.39 14.68
N PHE A 127 -12.97 -27.22 15.31
CA PHE A 127 -12.45 -25.93 14.82
C PHE A 127 -11.36 -25.35 15.71
N ILE A 128 -10.76 -26.17 16.57
CA ILE A 128 -9.64 -25.72 17.39
C ILE A 128 -8.41 -25.50 16.51
N GLU A 129 -7.52 -24.63 16.95
CA GLU A 129 -6.31 -24.25 16.25
C GLU A 129 -5.45 -25.45 15.86
N ASN A 130 -5.29 -26.45 16.73
CA ASN A 130 -4.51 -27.65 16.41
C ASN A 130 -5.04 -28.39 15.18
N GLN A 131 -6.36 -28.35 14.94
CA GLN A 131 -6.96 -28.91 13.74
C GLN A 131 -6.77 -27.98 12.54
N LEU A 132 -7.01 -26.67 12.72
CA LEU A 132 -6.90 -25.68 11.65
C LEU A 132 -5.45 -25.42 11.22
N LYS A 133 -4.47 -25.74 12.06
CA LYS A 133 -3.04 -25.68 11.76
C LYS A 133 -2.63 -26.53 10.56
N ASP A 134 -3.45 -27.51 10.15
CA ASP A 134 -3.27 -28.21 8.86
C ASP A 134 -3.16 -27.23 7.67
N TYR A 135 -3.83 -26.07 7.75
CA TYR A 135 -3.71 -24.99 6.77
C TYR A 135 -2.27 -24.44 6.66
N ASP A 136 -1.61 -24.15 7.79
CA ASP A 136 -0.22 -23.71 7.81
C ASP A 136 0.72 -24.72 7.12
N ASP A 137 0.49 -26.01 7.36
CA ASP A 137 1.31 -27.09 6.82
C ASP A 137 1.04 -27.30 5.31
N ARG A 138 -0.21 -27.13 4.87
CA ARG A 138 -0.59 -27.07 3.45
C ARG A 138 0.06 -25.89 2.72
N VAL A 139 0.04 -24.69 3.31
CA VAL A 139 0.68 -23.50 2.73
C VAL A 139 2.17 -23.74 2.57
N LYS A 140 2.84 -24.24 3.62
CA LYS A 140 4.29 -24.56 3.59
C LYS A 140 4.63 -25.67 2.61
N SER A 141 3.72 -26.62 2.37
CA SER A 141 3.92 -27.71 1.41
C SER A 141 3.52 -27.33 -0.02
N SER A 142 2.98 -26.13 -0.24
CA SER A 142 2.48 -25.68 -1.54
C SER A 142 3.49 -24.79 -2.28
N TRP A 143 3.18 -24.55 -3.55
CA TRP A 143 3.94 -23.63 -4.39
C TRP A 143 3.90 -22.16 -3.90
N ILE A 144 2.99 -21.79 -2.98
CA ILE A 144 3.03 -20.47 -2.31
C ILE A 144 4.39 -20.30 -1.64
N ARG A 145 4.83 -21.30 -0.87
CA ARG A 145 6.14 -21.27 -0.21
C ARG A 145 7.26 -21.25 -1.23
N ASP A 146 7.20 -22.11 -2.23
CA ASP A 146 8.29 -22.21 -3.23
C ASP A 146 8.49 -20.90 -4.00
N GLU A 147 7.42 -20.16 -4.26
CA GLU A 147 7.46 -18.85 -4.89
C GLU A 147 8.00 -17.78 -3.93
N LEU A 148 7.36 -17.60 -2.77
CA LEU A 148 7.69 -16.53 -1.84
C LEU A 148 9.06 -16.72 -1.15
N TRP A 149 9.48 -17.97 -0.94
CA TRP A 149 10.79 -18.26 -0.36
C TRP A 149 11.93 -17.77 -1.23
N LYS A 150 11.80 -17.83 -2.56
CA LYS A 150 12.81 -17.35 -3.51
C LYS A 150 12.96 -15.83 -3.52
N VAL A 151 12.00 -15.10 -2.98
CA VAL A 151 11.99 -13.63 -2.93
C VAL A 151 11.94 -13.08 -1.51
N ARG A 152 12.21 -13.92 -0.50
CA ARG A 152 12.05 -13.60 0.94
C ARG A 152 12.89 -12.44 1.48
N ASN A 153 13.87 -11.96 0.72
CA ASN A 153 14.73 -10.81 1.07
C ASN A 153 14.73 -9.75 -0.04
N PHE A 154 13.74 -9.77 -0.94
CA PHE A 154 13.73 -8.87 -2.10
C PHE A 154 13.62 -7.42 -1.66
N HIS A 155 12.56 -7.07 -0.93
CA HIS A 155 12.29 -5.70 -0.49
C HIS A 155 13.38 -5.17 0.44
N GLN A 156 13.81 -5.96 1.44
CA GLN A 156 14.84 -5.56 2.41
C GLN A 156 16.22 -5.27 1.77
N GLY A 157 16.46 -5.70 0.53
CA GLY A 157 17.63 -5.29 -0.22
C GLY A 157 17.63 -3.78 -0.54
N PHE A 158 16.45 -3.20 -0.74
CA PHE A 158 16.24 -1.81 -1.12
C PHE A 158 16.39 -0.82 0.05
N ASP A 159 16.51 -1.29 1.29
CA ASP A 159 16.99 -0.49 2.44
C ASP A 159 18.35 0.18 2.15
N HIS A 160 19.11 -0.37 1.19
CA HIS A 160 20.41 0.15 0.73
C HIS A 160 20.29 0.96 -0.57
N GLY A 161 19.10 1.50 -0.85
CA GLY A 161 18.77 2.24 -2.06
C GLY A 161 18.58 1.37 -3.29
N LEU A 162 18.19 2.00 -4.40
CA LEU A 162 17.87 1.32 -5.66
C LEU A 162 18.99 0.37 -6.14
N LEU A 163 20.25 0.84 -6.15
CA LEU A 163 21.38 0.05 -6.65
C LEU A 163 21.71 -1.14 -5.74
N GLY A 164 21.65 -0.93 -4.42
CA GLY A 164 21.83 -2.00 -3.43
C GLY A 164 20.75 -3.07 -3.54
N GLY A 165 19.50 -2.64 -3.69
CA GLY A 165 18.35 -3.53 -3.90
C GLY A 165 18.46 -4.35 -5.18
N LEU A 166 18.85 -3.73 -6.31
CA LEU A 166 19.08 -4.43 -7.57
C LEU A 166 20.21 -5.46 -7.48
N ALA A 167 21.33 -5.11 -6.83
CA ALA A 167 22.43 -6.04 -6.61
C ALA A 167 22.00 -7.24 -5.75
N ASN A 168 21.31 -6.98 -4.63
CA ASN A 168 20.76 -8.02 -3.76
C ASN A 168 19.76 -8.92 -4.51
N ALA A 169 18.84 -8.34 -5.29
CA ALA A 169 17.87 -9.08 -6.10
C ALA A 169 18.58 -9.98 -7.13
N GLY A 170 19.58 -9.46 -7.83
CA GLY A 170 20.37 -10.23 -8.80
C GLY A 170 21.10 -11.42 -8.18
N ILE A 171 21.76 -11.22 -7.03
CA ILE A 171 22.40 -12.31 -6.27
C ILE A 171 21.35 -13.31 -5.75
N GLY A 172 20.19 -12.80 -5.32
CA GLY A 172 19.05 -13.59 -4.85
C GLY A 172 18.57 -14.59 -5.89
N LEU A 173 18.54 -14.22 -7.18
CA LEU A 173 18.16 -15.13 -8.27
C LEU A 173 19.06 -16.37 -8.35
N LEU A 174 20.35 -16.21 -8.10
CA LEU A 174 21.34 -17.32 -8.15
C LEU A 174 21.36 -18.16 -6.87
N THR A 175 21.01 -17.55 -5.74
CA THR A 175 21.14 -18.16 -4.40
C THR A 175 19.80 -18.62 -3.82
N GLY A 176 18.73 -18.56 -4.62
CA GLY A 176 17.39 -18.94 -4.23
C GLY A 176 16.80 -18.03 -3.15
N GLY A 177 17.04 -16.72 -3.23
CA GLY A 177 16.45 -15.69 -2.36
C GLY A 177 17.26 -15.32 -1.12
N ARG A 178 18.53 -15.71 -1.03
CA ARG A 178 19.39 -15.31 0.10
C ARG A 178 19.77 -13.83 -0.01
N GLY A 179 19.58 -13.09 1.07
CA GLY A 179 20.04 -11.70 1.19
C GLY A 179 21.55 -11.63 1.10
N TRP A 180 22.06 -10.78 0.21
CA TRP A 180 23.49 -10.64 -0.11
C TRP A 180 24.18 -11.97 -0.48
N GLY A 181 23.41 -12.99 -0.88
CA GLY A 181 23.88 -14.31 -1.28
C GLY A 181 24.19 -15.30 -0.15
N PHE A 182 24.26 -14.86 1.11
CA PHE A 182 24.60 -15.74 2.24
C PHE A 182 23.59 -15.69 3.40
N LYS A 183 22.88 -14.57 3.60
CA LYS A 183 21.92 -14.44 4.71
C LYS A 183 20.57 -15.04 4.34
N ASN A 184 19.98 -15.79 5.27
CA ASN A 184 18.61 -16.28 5.08
C ASN A 184 17.55 -15.22 5.34
N LEU A 185 17.79 -14.34 6.30
CA LEU A 185 16.88 -13.26 6.71
C LEU A 185 17.67 -11.95 6.81
N LEU A 186 17.18 -10.91 6.14
CA LEU A 186 17.56 -9.52 6.37
C LEU A 186 16.62 -8.89 7.40
N THR A 187 17.15 -7.99 8.21
CA THR A 187 16.37 -7.23 9.19
C THR A 187 15.58 -6.13 8.49
N SER A 188 14.39 -5.82 9.00
CA SER A 188 13.55 -4.72 8.53
C SER A 188 12.97 -3.97 9.72
N LYS A 189 12.54 -2.72 9.50
CA LYS A 189 11.74 -1.94 10.45
C LYS A 189 10.36 -1.67 9.85
N ALA A 190 9.37 -1.37 10.70
CA ALA A 190 8.08 -0.88 10.22
C ALA A 190 8.25 0.46 9.50
N GLY A 191 7.50 0.65 8.42
CA GLY A 191 7.55 1.81 7.53
C GLY A 191 7.46 3.15 8.24
N HIS A 192 6.41 3.37 9.04
CA HIS A 192 6.19 4.61 9.79
C HIS A 192 7.36 4.96 10.73
N LYS A 193 8.13 3.97 11.21
CA LYS A 193 9.32 4.19 12.08
C LYS A 193 10.56 4.64 11.31
N GLN A 194 10.54 4.57 9.98
CA GLN A 194 11.64 5.02 9.13
C GLN A 194 11.53 6.51 8.77
N MET A 195 10.36 7.12 8.99
CA MET A 195 10.13 8.52 8.70
C MET A 195 11.03 9.41 9.58
N GLU A 196 11.78 10.30 8.93
CA GLU A 196 12.68 11.23 9.59
C GLU A 196 11.95 12.52 9.95
N LYS A 197 12.16 12.98 11.19
CA LYS A 197 11.67 14.28 11.65
C LYS A 197 12.30 15.43 10.84
N GLY A 198 11.57 16.53 10.76
CA GLY A 198 11.97 17.77 10.13
C GLY A 198 11.16 18.06 8.87
N LEU A 199 10.73 19.32 8.75
CA LEU A 199 10.08 19.83 7.55
C LEU A 199 11.04 19.71 6.37
N LYS A 200 10.56 19.10 5.28
CA LYS A 200 11.31 18.96 4.03
C LYS A 200 10.77 19.94 3.00
N GLU A 201 11.62 20.34 2.06
CA GLU A 201 11.19 21.14 0.92
C GLU A 201 10.11 20.40 0.13
N ASP A 202 9.14 21.16 -0.37
CA ASP A 202 8.09 20.63 -1.23
C ASP A 202 8.70 20.18 -2.57
N ARG A 203 8.69 18.86 -2.77
CA ARG A 203 9.17 18.19 -3.99
C ARG A 203 8.27 18.46 -5.20
N TYR A 204 7.04 18.91 -4.95
CA TYR A 204 5.97 19.00 -5.94
C TYR A 204 5.59 20.45 -6.28
N LYS A 205 6.32 21.45 -5.78
CA LYS A 205 6.04 22.88 -5.98
C LYS A 205 5.88 23.31 -7.45
N ASP A 206 6.53 22.59 -8.36
CA ASP A 206 6.53 22.87 -9.80
C ASP A 206 5.48 22.04 -10.56
N LEU A 207 4.77 21.13 -9.88
CA LEU A 207 3.72 20.31 -10.45
C LEU A 207 2.45 21.15 -10.59
N GLN A 208 1.95 21.26 -11.83
CA GLN A 208 0.73 22.01 -12.13
C GLN A 208 -0.33 21.06 -12.68
N PHE A 209 -1.49 21.02 -12.02
CA PHE A 209 -2.63 20.22 -12.46
C PHE A 209 -3.44 21.03 -13.47
N ASP A 210 -3.55 20.50 -14.70
CA ASP A 210 -4.27 21.15 -15.80
C ASP A 210 -5.72 20.68 -15.93
N GLY A 211 -6.12 19.67 -15.14
CA GLY A 211 -7.45 19.07 -15.15
C GLY A 211 -7.78 18.25 -16.41
N ASN A 212 -6.82 18.08 -17.32
CA ASN A 212 -7.00 17.38 -18.59
C ASN A 212 -6.06 16.18 -18.72
N TYR A 213 -4.79 16.36 -18.40
CA TYR A 213 -3.76 15.32 -18.40
C TYR A 213 -3.18 15.11 -17.00
N LEU A 214 -2.93 16.17 -16.22
CA LEU A 214 -2.51 16.09 -14.82
C LEU A 214 -3.66 16.53 -13.92
N PHE A 215 -3.95 15.73 -12.91
CA PHE A 215 -5.15 15.88 -12.08
C PHE A 215 -4.76 16.04 -10.61
N ASP A 216 -5.55 16.82 -9.90
CA ASP A 216 -5.45 16.92 -8.45
C ASP A 216 -6.21 15.77 -7.77
N LYS A 217 -5.97 15.60 -6.46
CA LYS A 217 -6.61 14.53 -5.68
C LYS A 217 -8.15 14.63 -5.70
N VAL A 218 -8.70 15.83 -5.74
CA VAL A 218 -10.16 16.06 -5.75
C VAL A 218 -10.78 15.53 -7.03
N THR A 219 -10.15 15.77 -8.17
CA THR A 219 -10.56 15.23 -9.46
C THR A 219 -10.44 13.70 -9.48
N ASP A 220 -9.37 13.16 -8.92
CA ASP A 220 -9.16 11.71 -8.79
C ASP A 220 -10.23 11.05 -7.90
N ILE A 221 -10.65 11.68 -6.80
CA ILE A 221 -11.75 11.21 -5.94
C ILE A 221 -13.05 11.07 -6.74
N TYR A 222 -13.39 12.06 -7.58
CA TYR A 222 -14.55 11.96 -8.47
C TYR A 222 -14.46 10.72 -9.39
N HIS A 223 -13.28 10.46 -9.96
CA HIS A 223 -13.04 9.28 -10.81
C HIS A 223 -12.94 7.95 -10.06
N SER A 224 -12.80 7.96 -8.73
CA SER A 224 -12.94 6.76 -7.90
C SER A 224 -14.39 6.37 -7.63
N ALA A 225 -15.32 7.30 -7.89
CA ALA A 225 -16.73 7.17 -7.57
C ALA A 225 -16.97 6.76 -6.09
N THR A 226 -16.08 7.19 -5.19
CA THR A 226 -16.23 6.93 -3.76
C THR A 226 -17.33 7.80 -3.18
N ALA A 227 -18.15 7.20 -2.32
CA ALA A 227 -19.24 7.89 -1.64
C ALA A 227 -19.49 7.25 -0.29
N HIS A 228 -19.96 8.06 0.67
CA HIS A 228 -20.32 7.63 2.00
C HIS A 228 -21.57 8.40 2.44
N GLU A 229 -22.40 7.80 3.31
CA GLU A 229 -23.44 8.56 4.01
C GLU A 229 -22.79 9.64 4.89
N GLU A 230 -23.20 10.90 4.77
CA GLU A 230 -22.55 12.00 5.49
C GLU A 230 -23.03 12.08 6.95
N ASP A 231 -24.22 11.57 7.27
CA ASP A 231 -24.77 11.49 8.63
C ASP A 231 -24.33 10.21 9.37
N GLN A 232 -23.05 9.85 9.24
CA GLN A 232 -22.43 8.74 9.97
C GLN A 232 -21.20 9.20 10.77
N VAL A 233 -20.76 8.36 11.71
CA VAL A 233 -19.49 8.61 12.41
C VAL A 233 -18.33 8.38 11.45
N PRO A 234 -17.37 9.31 11.31
CA PRO A 234 -16.20 9.12 10.47
C PRO A 234 -15.44 7.84 10.85
N HIS A 235 -15.24 6.94 9.89
CA HIS A 235 -14.59 5.65 10.09
C HIS A 235 -13.05 5.72 10.24
N LEU A 236 -12.53 6.95 10.35
CA LEU A 236 -11.12 7.28 10.54
C LEU A 236 -10.97 7.95 11.89
N HIS A 237 -10.64 7.17 12.90
CA HIS A 237 -10.54 7.68 14.27
C HIS A 237 -9.13 8.18 14.54
N VAL A 238 -9.01 9.47 14.89
CA VAL A 238 -7.75 10.04 15.36
C VAL A 238 -7.79 10.10 16.88
N ASN A 239 -7.15 9.12 17.52
CA ASN A 239 -7.27 8.88 18.96
C ASN A 239 -6.58 9.95 19.81
N GLU A 240 -5.58 10.64 19.26
CA GLU A 240 -4.83 11.71 19.93
C GLU A 240 -4.80 12.97 19.06
N PRO A 241 -5.92 13.72 18.92
CA PRO A 241 -6.00 14.89 18.05
C PRO A 241 -4.96 15.96 18.39
N ASP A 242 -4.66 16.16 19.67
CA ASP A 242 -3.67 17.13 20.13
C ASP A 242 -2.27 16.81 19.58
N VAL A 243 -1.87 15.53 19.58
CA VAL A 243 -0.60 15.08 18.98
C VAL A 243 -0.60 15.37 17.47
N CYS A 244 -1.73 15.16 16.79
CA CYS A 244 -1.87 15.45 15.37
C CYS A 244 -1.66 16.95 15.08
N ILE A 245 -2.35 17.85 15.78
CA ILE A 245 -2.31 19.30 15.47
C ILE A 245 -1.07 20.00 16.04
N THR A 246 -0.35 19.40 17.00
CA THR A 246 0.86 19.98 17.61
C THR A 246 2.12 19.22 17.20
N THR A 247 2.45 18.13 17.91
CA THR A 247 3.74 17.43 17.78
C THR A 247 3.95 16.91 16.36
N CYS A 248 2.94 16.33 15.72
CA CYS A 248 3.03 15.83 14.36
C CYS A 248 3.19 16.96 13.33
N ALA A 249 2.55 18.11 13.57
CA ALA A 249 2.73 19.30 12.75
C ALA A 249 4.18 19.82 12.82
N GLU A 250 4.74 19.90 14.03
CA GLU A 250 6.12 20.36 14.27
C GLU A 250 7.18 19.38 13.78
N GLU A 251 7.04 18.09 14.11
CA GLU A 251 8.05 17.08 13.84
C GLU A 251 8.01 16.57 12.40
N TYR A 252 6.84 16.50 11.77
CA TYR A 252 6.66 15.87 10.46
C TYR A 252 5.85 16.71 9.46
N GLY A 253 5.27 17.85 9.84
CA GLY A 253 4.47 18.68 8.94
C GLY A 253 3.09 18.11 8.59
N ASN A 254 2.56 17.20 9.42
CA ASN A 254 1.34 16.42 9.16
C ASN A 254 1.38 15.64 7.84
N PRO A 255 2.17 14.54 7.78
CA PRO A 255 2.36 13.74 6.58
C PRO A 255 1.06 13.09 6.06
N CYS A 256 0.00 13.05 6.88
CA CYS A 256 -1.31 12.55 6.47
C CYS A 256 -1.95 13.32 5.31
N LYS A 257 -1.61 14.61 5.14
CA LYS A 257 -2.01 15.41 3.99
C LYS A 257 -1.36 14.90 2.68
N ASN A 258 -0.20 14.28 2.79
CA ASN A 258 0.62 13.85 1.66
C ASN A 258 0.35 12.38 1.34
N PHE A 259 0.51 11.48 2.31
CA PHE A 259 0.37 10.04 2.07
C PHE A 259 -1.06 9.60 1.78
N CYS A 260 -2.06 10.42 2.14
CA CYS A 260 -3.45 10.15 1.82
C CYS A 260 -3.67 10.39 0.31
N PRO A 261 -4.08 9.36 -0.45
CA PRO A 261 -4.27 9.49 -1.90
C PRO A 261 -5.61 10.16 -2.28
N ALA A 262 -6.39 10.61 -1.30
CA ALA A 262 -7.78 11.02 -1.48
C ALA A 262 -8.16 12.23 -0.59
N ASP A 263 -7.19 13.07 -0.24
CA ASP A 263 -7.42 14.38 0.40
C ASP A 263 -8.39 14.36 1.59
N VAL A 264 -8.28 13.31 2.42
CA VAL A 264 -9.17 13.09 3.57
C VAL A 264 -8.77 13.96 4.76
N TYR A 265 -7.48 14.23 4.95
CA TYR A 265 -6.97 14.95 6.10
C TYR A 265 -6.57 16.36 5.71
N GLU A 266 -7.20 17.35 6.32
CA GLU A 266 -6.95 18.76 6.07
C GLU A 266 -6.69 19.49 7.40
N MET A 267 -5.69 20.36 7.44
CA MET A 267 -5.48 21.27 8.57
C MET A 267 -6.10 22.61 8.21
N VAL A 268 -7.16 22.98 8.94
CA VAL A 268 -7.96 24.17 8.67
C VAL A 268 -7.67 25.23 9.74
N PRO A 269 -7.51 26.52 9.39
CA PRO A 269 -7.39 27.58 10.37
C PRO A 269 -8.55 27.62 11.37
N ASP A 270 -8.23 27.77 12.64
CA ASP A 270 -9.19 27.93 13.74
C ASP A 270 -8.69 29.02 14.71
N GLY A 271 -8.99 30.28 14.37
CA GLY A 271 -8.42 31.43 15.08
C GLY A 271 -6.89 31.51 14.93
N ASP A 272 -6.18 31.50 16.06
CA ASP A 272 -4.71 31.51 16.10
C ASP A 272 -4.10 30.08 16.04
N SER A 273 -4.93 29.04 15.98
CA SER A 273 -4.50 27.64 15.88
C SER A 273 -4.97 26.98 14.59
N GLN A 274 -4.70 25.68 14.46
CA GLN A 274 -5.19 24.82 13.40
C GLN A 274 -6.09 23.75 14.02
N ARG A 275 -7.13 23.35 13.30
CA ARG A 275 -7.94 22.17 13.62
C ARG A 275 -7.79 21.13 12.52
N LEU A 276 -7.84 19.86 12.91
CA LEU A 276 -7.94 18.77 11.96
C LEU A 276 -9.38 18.66 11.42
N GLN A 277 -9.52 18.65 10.11
CA GLN A 277 -10.75 18.30 9.40
C GLN A 277 -10.56 16.94 8.71
N ILE A 278 -11.53 16.04 8.90
CA ILE A 278 -11.54 14.71 8.29
C ILE A 278 -12.69 14.67 7.28
N ASN A 279 -12.35 14.80 6.01
CA ASN A 279 -13.27 14.68 4.88
C ASN A 279 -13.50 13.19 4.55
N PHE A 280 -14.05 12.43 5.50
CA PHE A 280 -14.09 10.96 5.43
C PHE A 280 -14.86 10.42 4.22
N SER A 281 -15.82 11.18 3.68
CA SER A 281 -16.57 10.84 2.47
C SER A 281 -15.67 10.65 1.24
N ASN A 282 -14.48 11.25 1.24
CA ASN A 282 -13.49 11.08 0.17
C ASN A 282 -12.70 9.77 0.27
N CYS A 283 -12.80 9.01 1.36
CA CYS A 283 -11.92 7.88 1.62
C CYS A 283 -12.05 6.79 0.55
N VAL A 284 -10.94 6.38 -0.07
CA VAL A 284 -10.91 5.24 -1.04
C VAL A 284 -10.52 3.92 -0.38
N HIS A 285 -10.57 3.86 0.96
CA HIS A 285 -10.30 2.68 1.78
C HIS A 285 -8.90 2.06 1.55
N CYS A 286 -7.93 2.88 1.16
CA CYS A 286 -6.59 2.40 0.79
C CYS A 286 -5.79 1.80 1.95
N LYS A 287 -6.12 2.15 3.20
CA LYS A 287 -5.43 1.81 4.46
C LYS A 287 -4.07 2.47 4.71
N THR A 288 -3.57 3.31 3.79
CA THR A 288 -2.25 3.95 3.95
C THR A 288 -2.12 4.74 5.25
N CYS A 289 -3.16 5.44 5.68
CA CYS A 289 -3.13 6.27 6.88
C CYS A 289 -2.88 5.50 8.18
N ASP A 290 -3.51 4.34 8.32
CA ASP A 290 -3.33 3.41 9.44
C ASP A 290 -1.89 2.85 9.46
N ILE A 291 -1.33 2.61 8.27
CA ILE A 291 0.01 2.05 8.10
C ILE A 291 1.14 3.08 8.32
N MET A 292 0.98 4.31 7.81
CA MET A 292 2.07 5.28 7.66
C MET A 292 2.08 6.43 8.65
N ASP A 293 1.05 6.58 9.49
CA ASP A 293 1.08 7.57 10.54
C ASP A 293 2.26 7.32 11.50
N PRO A 294 3.21 8.27 11.64
CA PRO A 294 4.41 8.10 12.47
C PRO A 294 4.10 7.88 13.95
N TYR A 295 2.94 8.32 14.45
CA TYR A 295 2.53 8.10 15.84
C TYR A 295 1.59 6.92 16.03
N GLN A 296 1.06 6.34 14.95
CA GLN A 296 0.09 5.24 14.99
C GLN A 296 -1.15 5.58 15.85
N ILE A 297 -1.69 6.79 15.65
CA ILE A 297 -2.87 7.33 16.33
C ILE A 297 -4.11 7.38 15.41
N ILE A 298 -3.99 6.95 14.15
CA ILE A 298 -5.09 6.82 13.19
C ILE A 298 -5.54 5.37 13.10
N ASP A 299 -6.76 5.08 13.55
CA ASP A 299 -7.38 3.78 13.36
C ASP A 299 -8.38 3.84 12.20
N TRP A 300 -8.19 2.98 11.19
CA TRP A 300 -9.21 2.76 10.16
C TRP A 300 -10.16 1.66 10.61
N VAL A 301 -11.45 1.94 10.62
CA VAL A 301 -12.50 0.93 10.78
C VAL A 301 -13.38 0.87 9.53
N PRO A 302 -14.09 -0.23 9.27
CA PRO A 302 -15.07 -0.25 8.19
C PRO A 302 -16.18 0.80 8.44
N PRO A 303 -16.56 1.61 7.44
CA PRO A 303 -17.77 2.44 7.51
C PRO A 303 -19.04 1.58 7.40
N GLU A 304 -20.19 2.24 7.26
CA GLU A 304 -21.43 1.56 6.92
C GLU A 304 -21.30 0.70 5.65
N GLY A 305 -21.99 -0.44 5.65
CA GLY A 305 -21.88 -1.43 4.58
C GLY A 305 -22.47 -0.92 3.26
N GLY A 306 -21.63 -0.84 2.23
CA GLY A 306 -22.01 -0.32 0.91
C GLY A 306 -21.26 0.96 0.54
N ASP A 307 -20.66 1.63 1.52
CA ASP A 307 -19.89 2.84 1.32
C ASP A 307 -18.46 2.57 0.83
N GLY A 308 -17.86 3.61 0.26
CA GLY A 308 -16.51 3.60 -0.26
C GLY A 308 -16.43 3.64 -1.78
N PRO A 309 -15.27 3.26 -2.35
CA PRO A 309 -15.03 3.36 -3.78
C PRO A 309 -15.92 2.42 -4.61
N ALA A 310 -16.52 2.95 -5.68
CA ALA A 310 -17.25 2.18 -6.68
C ALA A 310 -16.38 1.96 -7.93
N TRP A 311 -15.29 1.21 -7.78
CA TRP A 311 -14.35 0.94 -8.85
C TRP A 311 -14.96 0.11 -9.98
N ILE A 312 -14.80 0.59 -11.22
CA ILE A 312 -15.20 -0.11 -12.44
C ILE A 312 -13.95 -0.41 -13.24
N ASN A 313 -13.67 -1.70 -13.47
CA ASN A 313 -12.50 -2.17 -14.23
C ASN A 313 -11.13 -1.73 -13.64
N LEU A 314 -10.98 -1.76 -12.30
CA LEU A 314 -9.70 -1.56 -11.58
C LEU A 314 -9.31 -2.80 -10.77
#